data_AF-A0A5J4IYX5-F1
#
_entry.id   AF-A0A5J4IYX5-F1
#
_cell.length_a   1.000
_cell.length_b   1.000
_cell.length_c   1.000
_cell.angle_alpha   90.00
_cell.angle_beta   90.00
_cell.angle_gamma   90.00
#
_symmetry.space_group_name_H-M   'P 1'
#
loop_
_entity.id
_entity.type
_entity.pdbx_description
1 polymer ?
#
loop_
_entity_poly.entity_id
_entity_poly.type
_entity_poly.pdbx_seq_one_letter_code
_entity_poly.pdbx_strand_id
1 'polypeptide(L)'
;MIIPTLRATKRTFEICNERFGNEHHRSNQANAFRHALWNILICRNTLKRTKNKQKSVFWAQKVGDLYESVTQNKKLDEAMDLHNNAVGRICFFNLLDKNEDEIVDFTFKKMEFAQKVSNIKEMKRFYNEMVFIEE
;
A
#
# COMPACT_ATOMS: atom_id res chain seq x y z
N MET A 1 4.98 7.80 -16.66
CA MET A 1 4.65 7.32 -15.30
C MET A 1 5.06 5.86 -15.05
N ILE A 2 5.27 5.07 -16.11
CA ILE A 2 5.65 3.65 -16.05
C ILE A 2 6.97 3.40 -15.31
N ILE A 3 8.10 3.98 -15.75
CA ILE A 3 9.42 3.75 -15.11
C ILE A 3 9.41 4.09 -13.60
N PRO A 4 8.87 5.24 -13.13
CA PRO A 4 8.72 5.51 -11.70
C PRO A 4 7.91 4.46 -10.93
N THR A 5 6.87 3.91 -11.57
CA THR A 5 6.01 2.86 -11.00
C THR A 5 6.81 1.56 -10.86
N LEU A 6 7.51 1.12 -11.91
CA LEU A 6 8.36 -0.08 -11.86
C LEU A 6 9.45 0.02 -10.77
N ARG A 7 10.07 1.19 -10.61
CA ARG A 7 11.04 1.45 -9.53
C ARG A 7 10.39 1.35 -8.15
N ALA A 8 9.20 1.92 -7.98
CA ALA A 8 8.44 1.82 -6.73
C ALA A 8 8.06 0.37 -6.40
N THR A 9 7.55 -0.37 -7.39
CA THR A 9 7.22 -1.78 -7.25
C THR A 9 8.43 -2.60 -6.85
N LYS A 10 9.54 -2.52 -7.59
CA LYS A 10 10.78 -3.25 -7.27
C LYS A 10 11.25 -2.97 -5.85
N ARG A 11 11.30 -1.68 -5.47
CA ARG A 11 11.77 -1.27 -4.14
C ARG A 11 10.85 -1.75 -3.02
N THR A 12 9.53 -1.73 -3.24
CA THR A 12 8.56 -2.27 -2.26
C THR A 12 8.83 -3.75 -2.00
N PHE A 13 8.98 -4.55 -3.05
CA PHE A 13 9.26 -5.98 -2.92
C PHE A 13 10.62 -6.25 -2.27
N GLU A 14 11.66 -5.47 -2.59
CA GLU A 14 12.96 -5.59 -1.90
C GLU A 14 12.82 -5.40 -0.38
N ILE A 15 12.15 -4.32 0.06
CA ILE A 15 11.92 -4.03 1.48
C ILE A 15 11.06 -5.10 2.15
N CYS A 16 10.01 -5.57 1.48
CA CYS A 16 9.11 -6.58 2.04
C CYS A 16 9.78 -7.96 2.13
N ASN A 17 10.54 -8.36 1.11
CA ASN A 17 11.32 -9.60 1.12
C ASN A 17 12.34 -9.59 2.26
N GLU A 18 13.05 -8.47 2.46
CA GLU A 18 14.04 -8.32 3.53
C GLU A 18 13.41 -8.41 4.92
N ARG A 19 12.23 -7.80 5.12
CA ARG A 19 11.58 -7.73 6.43
C ARG A 19 10.72 -8.93 6.78
N PHE A 20 10.06 -9.55 5.80
CA PHE A 20 9.00 -10.54 6.04
C PHE A 20 9.18 -11.84 5.25
N GLY A 21 10.18 -11.93 4.36
CA GLY A 21 10.32 -13.07 3.46
C GLY A 21 9.02 -13.32 2.70
N ASN A 22 8.51 -14.55 2.71
CA ASN A 22 7.29 -14.89 1.97
C ASN A 22 5.98 -14.50 2.67
N GLU A 23 6.00 -14.04 3.93
CA GLU A 23 4.77 -13.77 4.69
C GLU A 23 3.94 -12.65 4.08
N HIS A 24 4.56 -11.67 3.43
CA HIS A 24 3.83 -10.58 2.78
C HIS A 24 2.98 -11.02 1.59
N HIS A 25 3.05 -12.29 1.15
CA HIS A 25 2.19 -12.85 0.09
C HIS A 25 0.85 -13.40 0.60
N ARG A 26 0.64 -13.47 1.91
CA ARG A 26 -0.62 -13.91 2.55
C ARG A 26 -1.58 -12.75 2.76
N SER A 27 -2.72 -12.97 3.43
CA SER A 27 -3.67 -11.88 3.78
C SER A 27 -3.47 -11.36 5.20
N ASN A 28 -2.22 -11.23 5.65
CA ASN A 28 -1.83 -10.82 7.00
C ASN A 28 -1.26 -9.39 7.07
N GLN A 29 -0.74 -8.99 8.23
CA GLN A 29 -0.19 -7.64 8.45
C GLN A 29 0.95 -7.28 7.47
N ALA A 30 1.82 -8.24 7.13
CA ALA A 30 2.92 -8.00 6.21
C ALA A 30 2.44 -7.65 4.79
N ASN A 31 1.33 -8.25 4.35
CA ASN A 31 0.67 -7.88 3.11
C ASN A 31 0.07 -6.47 3.21
N ALA A 32 -0.62 -6.15 4.31
CA ALA A 32 -1.19 -4.82 4.51
C ALA A 32 -0.11 -3.72 4.40
N PHE A 33 1.04 -3.95 5.02
CA PHE A 33 2.22 -3.09 4.88
C PHE A 33 2.69 -2.97 3.42
N ARG A 34 2.82 -4.10 2.70
CA ARG A 34 3.25 -4.11 1.29
C ARG A 34 2.35 -3.23 0.44
N HIS A 35 1.03 -3.38 0.53
CA HIS A 35 0.07 -2.62 -0.27
C HIS A 35 0.10 -1.12 0.04
N ALA A 36 0.17 -0.76 1.33
CA ALA A 36 0.28 0.63 1.76
C ALA A 36 1.61 1.26 1.30
N LEU A 37 2.74 0.60 1.57
CA LEU A 37 4.07 1.09 1.17
C LEU A 37 4.17 1.24 -0.35
N TRP A 38 3.66 0.27 -1.11
CA TRP A 38 3.66 0.30 -2.56
C TRP A 38 2.97 1.55 -3.11
N ASN A 39 1.78 1.86 -2.60
CA ASN A 39 1.03 3.05 -3.01
C ASN A 39 1.74 4.34 -2.60
N ILE A 40 2.36 4.39 -1.41
CA ILE A 40 3.17 5.54 -0.99
C ILE A 40 4.35 5.77 -1.96
N LEU A 41 5.08 4.70 -2.29
CA LEU A 41 6.25 4.79 -3.17
C LEU A 41 5.88 5.11 -4.63
N ILE A 42 4.75 4.61 -5.14
CA ILE A 42 4.25 5.04 -6.46
C ILE A 42 3.94 6.52 -6.45
N CYS A 43 3.20 7.02 -5.45
CA CYS A 43 2.90 8.44 -5.31
C CYS A 43 4.18 9.29 -5.27
N ARG A 44 5.13 8.93 -4.41
CA ARG A 44 6.41 9.64 -4.23
C ARG A 44 7.25 9.66 -5.50
N ASN A 45 7.43 8.51 -6.15
CA ASN A 45 8.27 8.42 -7.34
C ASN A 45 7.65 9.14 -8.53
N THR A 46 6.32 9.12 -8.64
CA THR A 46 5.62 9.80 -9.71
C THR A 46 5.50 11.30 -9.49
N LEU A 47 5.49 11.77 -8.24
CA LEU A 47 5.44 13.20 -7.90
C LEU A 47 6.55 14.01 -8.58
N LYS A 48 7.75 13.42 -8.72
CA LYS A 48 8.88 14.04 -9.42
C LYS A 48 8.57 14.39 -10.88
N ARG A 49 7.65 13.66 -11.53
CA ARG A 49 7.23 13.88 -12.92
C ARG A 49 5.94 14.67 -13.02
N THR A 50 4.94 14.35 -12.18
CA THR A 50 3.63 15.02 -12.22
C THR A 50 3.71 16.44 -11.67
N LYS A 51 4.63 16.69 -10.74
CA LYS A 51 4.73 17.90 -9.92
C LYS A 51 3.39 18.25 -9.25
N ASN A 52 2.54 17.26 -9.02
CA ASN A 52 1.19 17.42 -8.50
C ASN A 52 0.78 16.19 -7.69
N LYS A 53 0.45 16.43 -6.42
CA LYS A 53 0.15 15.38 -5.42
C LYS A 53 -1.09 14.57 -5.82
N GLN A 54 -2.16 15.24 -6.24
CA GLN A 54 -3.42 14.62 -6.62
C GLN A 54 -3.26 13.76 -7.88
N LYS A 55 -2.51 14.22 -8.89
CA LYS A 55 -2.19 13.43 -10.09
C LYS A 55 -1.37 12.17 -9.75
N SER A 56 -0.46 12.26 -8.78
CA SER A 56 0.30 11.11 -8.29
C SER A 56 -0.58 10.08 -7.57
N VAL A 57 -1.47 10.55 -6.69
CA VAL A 57 -2.45 9.69 -6.01
C VAL A 57 -3.39 9.00 -6.99
N PHE A 58 -3.93 9.75 -7.95
CA PHE A 58 -4.82 9.19 -8.97
C PHE A 58 -4.11 8.17 -9.86
N TRP A 59 -2.82 8.39 -10.16
CA TRP A 59 -2.02 7.40 -10.88
C TRP A 59 -1.78 6.14 -10.04
N ALA A 60 -1.41 6.28 -8.77
CA ALA A 60 -1.22 5.13 -7.88
C ALA A 60 -2.50 4.30 -7.75
N GLN A 61 -3.66 4.96 -7.64
CA GLN A 61 -4.96 4.29 -7.66
C GLN A 61 -5.16 3.49 -8.95
N LYS A 62 -4.98 4.11 -10.13
CA LYS A 62 -5.14 3.40 -11.41
C LYS A 62 -4.24 2.17 -11.53
N VAL A 63 -3.01 2.25 -11.04
CA VAL A 63 -2.07 1.12 -11.06
C VAL A 63 -2.52 0.02 -10.11
N GLY A 64 -2.91 0.38 -8.87
CA GLY A 64 -3.40 -0.57 -7.87
C GLY A 64 -4.68 -1.26 -8.33
N ASP A 65 -5.69 -0.49 -8.75
CA ASP A 65 -6.98 -1.02 -9.22
C ASP A 65 -6.79 -1.95 -10.43
N LEU A 66 -5.88 -1.60 -11.37
CA LEU A 66 -5.54 -2.49 -12.48
C LEU A 66 -4.87 -3.77 -12.00
N TYR A 67 -3.90 -3.69 -11.09
CA TYR A 67 -3.20 -4.86 -10.56
C TYR A 67 -4.17 -5.84 -9.90
N GLU A 68 -5.05 -5.35 -9.03
CA GLU A 68 -6.06 -6.21 -8.38
C GLU A 68 -7.05 -6.82 -9.37
N SER A 69 -7.45 -6.06 -10.40
CA SER A 69 -8.37 -6.57 -11.42
C SER A 69 -7.80 -7.73 -12.25
N VAL A 70 -6.48 -7.89 -12.30
CA VAL A 70 -5.81 -8.94 -13.08
C VAL A 70 -5.26 -10.09 -12.22
N THR A 71 -5.17 -9.94 -10.90
CA THR A 71 -4.66 -10.99 -9.98
C THR A 71 -5.69 -12.06 -9.63
N GLN A 72 -6.98 -11.86 -9.94
CA GLN A 72 -8.08 -12.82 -9.70
C GLN A 72 -8.17 -13.31 -8.24
N ASN A 73 -7.92 -12.42 -7.29
CA ASN A 73 -8.03 -12.70 -5.85
C ASN A 73 -9.48 -13.03 -5.43
N LYS A 74 -9.65 -13.65 -4.25
CA LYS A 74 -10.99 -13.76 -3.66
C LYS A 74 -11.47 -12.35 -3.29
N LYS A 75 -12.79 -12.13 -3.34
CA LYS A 75 -13.40 -10.82 -3.09
C LYS A 75 -13.00 -10.15 -1.77
N LEU A 76 -12.77 -10.94 -0.71
CA LEU A 76 -12.38 -10.40 0.58
C LEU A 76 -10.91 -9.94 0.58
N ASP A 77 -10.02 -10.74 -0.01
CA ASP A 77 -8.59 -10.42 -0.16
C ASP A 77 -8.42 -9.18 -1.05
N GLU A 78 -9.10 -9.14 -2.19
CA GLU A 78 -9.12 -7.98 -3.10
C GLU A 78 -9.60 -6.71 -2.38
N ALA A 79 -10.65 -6.80 -1.56
CA ALA A 79 -11.16 -5.66 -0.81
C ALA A 79 -10.16 -5.16 0.24
N MET A 80 -9.44 -6.08 0.91
CA MET A 80 -8.36 -5.74 1.85
C MET A 80 -7.20 -5.05 1.13
N ASP A 81 -6.75 -5.60 0.00
CA ASP A 81 -5.66 -5.05 -0.80
C ASP A 81 -6.00 -3.64 -1.30
N LEU A 82 -7.22 -3.44 -1.86
CA LEU A 82 -7.71 -2.13 -2.29
C LEU A 82 -7.82 -1.12 -1.13
N HIS A 83 -8.27 -1.57 0.04
CA HIS A 83 -8.34 -0.73 1.25
C HIS A 83 -6.95 -0.27 1.68
N ASN A 84 -6.00 -1.20 1.81
CA ASN A 84 -4.63 -0.89 2.22
C ASN A 84 -3.89 -0.03 1.17
N ASN A 85 -4.16 -0.26 -0.13
CA ASN A 85 -3.72 0.63 -1.20
C ASN A 85 -4.23 2.07 -0.98
N ALA A 86 -5.50 2.24 -0.62
CA ALA A 86 -6.08 3.56 -0.33
C ALA A 86 -5.46 4.22 0.92
N VAL A 87 -5.26 3.45 1.99
CA VAL A 87 -4.59 3.94 3.21
C VAL A 87 -3.17 4.43 2.89
N GLY A 88 -2.41 3.71 2.07
CA GLY A 88 -1.10 4.16 1.58
C GLY A 88 -1.16 5.51 0.87
N ARG A 89 -2.14 5.70 -0.04
CA ARG A 89 -2.34 6.98 -0.74
C ARG A 89 -2.72 8.13 0.20
N ILE A 90 -3.48 7.86 1.26
CA ILE A 90 -3.79 8.83 2.31
C ILE A 90 -2.51 9.21 3.08
N CYS A 91 -1.75 8.21 3.52
CA CYS A 91 -0.51 8.41 4.28
C CYS A 91 0.52 9.24 3.51
N PHE A 92 0.61 9.07 2.19
CA PHE A 92 1.52 9.84 1.32
C PHE A 92 1.46 11.36 1.54
N PHE A 93 0.28 11.94 1.81
CA PHE A 93 0.16 13.38 2.02
C PHE A 93 0.91 13.87 3.27
N ASN A 94 1.10 13.02 4.28
CA ASN A 94 1.79 13.33 5.52
C ASN A 94 3.30 13.03 5.45
N LEU A 95 3.80 12.53 4.31
CA LEU A 95 5.15 12.00 4.16
C LEU A 95 5.95 12.71 3.06
N LEU A 96 5.52 13.89 2.64
CA LEU A 96 6.08 14.60 1.48
C LEU A 96 7.52 15.10 1.69
N ASP A 97 7.84 15.45 2.93
CA ASP A 97 9.15 15.93 3.39
C ASP A 97 10.07 14.79 3.88
N LYS A 98 9.55 13.56 3.94
CA LYS A 98 10.25 12.41 4.53
C LYS A 98 11.17 11.71 3.54
N ASN A 99 12.29 11.21 4.07
CA ASN A 99 13.18 10.31 3.35
C ASN A 99 12.57 8.89 3.24
N GLU A 100 13.26 7.95 2.59
CA GLU A 100 12.69 6.61 2.40
C GLU A 100 12.60 5.81 3.70
N ASP A 101 13.63 5.85 4.53
CA ASP A 101 13.68 5.11 5.79
C ASP A 101 12.57 5.60 6.73
N GLU A 102 12.37 6.91 6.82
CA GLU A 102 11.27 7.52 7.58
C GLU A 102 9.89 7.06 7.08
N ILE A 103 9.71 6.91 5.76
CA ILE A 103 8.47 6.41 5.16
C ILE A 103 8.26 4.94 5.52
N VAL A 104 9.30 4.14 5.40
CA VAL A 104 9.27 2.71 5.72
C VAL A 104 8.93 2.52 7.20
N ASP A 105 9.59 3.25 8.09
CA ASP A 105 9.38 3.17 9.53
C ASP A 105 7.99 3.69 9.94
N PHE A 106 7.51 4.76 9.33
CA PHE A 106 6.14 5.23 9.52
C PHE A 106 5.13 4.14 9.12
N THR A 107 5.33 3.54 7.94
CA THR A 107 4.42 2.52 7.40
C THR A 107 4.46 1.26 8.27
N PHE A 108 5.65 0.90 8.77
CA PHE A 108 5.86 -0.24 9.66
C PHE A 108 5.12 -0.05 10.99
N LYS A 109 5.32 1.10 11.65
CA LYS A 109 4.58 1.44 12.88
C LYS A 109 3.07 1.42 12.66
N LYS A 110 2.61 1.92 11.51
CA LYS A 110 1.18 1.91 11.17
C LYS A 110 0.63 0.49 10.99
N MET A 111 1.44 -0.44 10.49
CA MET A 111 1.08 -1.86 10.33
C MET A 111 0.91 -2.54 11.69
N GLU A 112 1.70 -2.20 12.70
CA GLU A 112 1.57 -2.76 14.05
C GLU A 112 0.18 -2.48 14.67
N PHE A 113 -0.46 -1.38 14.25
CA PHE A 113 -1.83 -1.02 14.65
C PHE A 113 -2.90 -1.43 13.63
N ALA A 114 -2.55 -2.26 12.63
CA ALA A 114 -3.52 -2.76 11.66
C ALA A 114 -4.61 -3.59 12.36
N GLN A 115 -5.82 -3.58 11.80
CA GLN A 115 -6.99 -4.18 12.41
C GLN A 115 -7.35 -5.49 11.71
N LYS A 116 -7.52 -6.57 12.47
CA LYS A 116 -8.04 -7.83 11.95
C LYS A 116 -9.52 -7.67 11.63
N VAL A 117 -9.93 -8.06 10.43
CA VAL A 117 -11.32 -7.98 9.96
C VAL A 117 -11.76 -9.32 9.40
N SER A 118 -13.05 -9.62 9.55
CA SER A 118 -13.64 -10.86 9.04
C SER A 118 -14.50 -10.65 7.78
N ASN A 119 -14.86 -9.40 7.48
CA ASN A 119 -15.75 -9.07 6.36
C ASN A 119 -15.59 -7.61 5.88
N ILE A 120 -16.08 -7.33 4.68
CA ILE A 120 -16.01 -6.02 4.02
C ILE A 120 -16.73 -4.92 4.82
N LYS A 121 -17.77 -5.25 5.58
CA LYS A 121 -18.52 -4.27 6.37
C LYS A 121 -17.68 -3.74 7.55
N GLU A 122 -16.85 -4.59 8.15
CA GLU A 122 -15.90 -4.20 9.20
C GLU A 122 -14.78 -3.32 8.68
N MET A 123 -14.24 -3.59 7.49
CA MET A 123 -13.20 -2.76 6.86
C MET A 123 -13.61 -1.29 6.78
N LYS A 124 -14.89 -1.03 6.49
CA LYS A 124 -15.45 0.32 6.44
C LYS A 124 -15.45 1.05 7.78
N ARG A 125 -15.10 0.41 8.90
CA ARG A 125 -14.95 1.10 10.20
C ARG A 125 -13.55 1.71 10.37
N PHE A 126 -12.60 1.31 9.54
CA PHE A 126 -11.17 1.54 9.68
C PHE A 126 -10.59 2.34 8.51
N TYR A 127 -11.23 3.47 8.17
CA TYR A 127 -10.91 4.24 6.96
C TYR A 127 -9.46 4.73 6.88
N ASN A 128 -8.82 4.95 8.03
CA ASN A 128 -7.46 5.47 8.11
C ASN A 128 -6.46 4.43 8.59
N GLU A 129 -6.90 3.23 8.93
CA GLU A 129 -6.09 2.15 9.48
C GLU A 129 -5.93 1.04 8.43
N MET A 130 -4.77 0.41 8.42
CA MET A 130 -4.59 -0.81 7.63
C MET A 130 -5.43 -1.94 8.21
N VAL A 131 -5.84 -2.87 7.37
CA VAL A 131 -6.64 -4.03 7.76
C VAL A 131 -6.01 -5.32 7.24
N PHE A 132 -6.27 -6.42 7.93
CA PHE A 132 -5.79 -7.75 7.54
C PHE A 132 -6.82 -8.83 7.90
N ILE A 133 -6.71 -10.03 7.32
CA ILE A 133 -7.72 -11.10 7.46
C ILE A 133 -7.12 -12.33 8.17
N GLU A 134 -5.89 -12.69 7.85
CA GLU A 134 -5.17 -13.85 8.38
C GLU A 134 -4.15 -13.44 9.44
N GLU A 135 -3.74 -14.37 10.32
CA GLU A 135 -2.65 -14.10 11.28
C GLU A 135 -1.29 -13.95 10.58
#